data_AF-A0A7V0TYV5-F1
#
_entry.id   AF-A0A7V0TYV5-F1
#
_cell.length_a   1.000
_cell.length_b   1.000
_cell.length_c   1.000
_cell.angle_alpha   90.00
_cell.angle_beta   90.00
_cell.angle_gamma   90.00
#
_symmetry.space_group_name_H-M   'P 1'
#
loop_
_entity.id
_entity.type
_entity.pdbx_description
1 polymer ?
#
loop_
_entity_poly.entity_id
_entity_poly.type
_entity_poly.pdbx_seq_one_letter_code
_entity_poly.pdbx_strand_id
1 'polypeptide(L)'
;MINDKILHESYLDVENQFTQGQLELTLGVNEYFLMGDNRKVSNDSRGSINSQTDVADNPWTITDKDIIGRAFLRWWPLNKLSFISIPTYNINSKL
;
A
#
# COMPACT_ATOMS: atom_id res chain seq x y z
N MET A 1 3.14 7.28 6.96
CA MET A 1 2.27 8.47 6.85
C MET A 1 2.13 8.82 5.39
N ILE A 2 1.08 9.54 5.01
CA ILE A 2 0.97 10.13 3.67
C ILE A 2 0.74 11.62 3.86
N ASN A 3 1.65 12.45 3.34
CA ASN A 3 1.64 13.91 3.52
C ASN A 3 1.45 14.31 4.99
N ASP A 4 2.32 13.79 5.85
CA ASP A 4 2.34 14.01 7.32
C ASP A 4 1.11 13.52 8.10
N LYS A 5 0.19 12.80 7.45
CA LYS A 5 -0.99 12.22 8.10
C LYS A 5 -0.83 10.73 8.32
N ILE A 6 -1.18 10.29 9.53
CA ILE A 6 -1.35 8.87 9.83
C ILE A 6 -2.59 8.39 9.06
N LEU A 7 -2.40 7.32 8.30
CA LEU A 7 -3.46 6.66 7.55
C LEU A 7 -4.02 5.51 8.38
N HIS A 8 -5.34 5.43 8.52
CA HIS A 8 -5.99 4.28 9.14
C HIS A 8 -6.42 3.28 8.05
N GLU A 9 -5.86 2.07 8.12
CA GLU A 9 -6.03 1.01 7.12
C GLU A 9 -6.83 -0.16 7.72
N SER A 10 -8.17 -0.06 7.71
CA SER A 10 -9.06 -1.04 8.36
C SER A 10 -9.05 -2.43 7.73
N TYR A 11 -8.43 -2.59 6.56
CA TYR A 11 -8.31 -3.85 5.86
C TYR A 11 -7.13 -4.71 6.34
N LEU A 12 -6.21 -4.13 7.13
CA LEU A 12 -5.06 -4.85 7.65
C LEU A 12 -5.44 -5.64 8.90
N ASP A 13 -5.06 -6.92 8.90
CA ASP A 13 -5.03 -7.71 10.11
C ASP A 13 -4.07 -7.10 11.13
N VAL A 14 -4.34 -7.28 12.43
CA VAL A 14 -3.57 -6.69 13.54
C VAL A 14 -2.06 -6.93 13.39
N GLU A 15 -1.68 -8.12 12.91
CA GLU A 15 -0.29 -8.48 12.71
C GLU A 15 0.42 -7.75 11.55
N ASN A 16 -0.34 -7.14 10.65
CA ASN A 16 0.13 -6.41 9.48
C ASN A 16 -0.04 -4.89 9.63
N GLN A 17 -0.50 -4.38 10.78
CA GLN A 17 -0.62 -2.94 11.02
C GLN A 17 0.75 -2.24 11.19
N PHE A 18 1.83 -3.02 11.35
CA PHE A 18 3.19 -2.51 11.38
C PHE A 18 3.85 -2.64 10.01
N THR A 19 4.48 -1.56 9.56
CA THR A 19 5.34 -1.54 8.37
C THR A 19 6.78 -1.30 8.83
N GLN A 20 7.67 -2.24 8.51
CA GLN A 20 9.09 -2.14 8.84
C GLN A 20 9.79 -1.15 7.91
N GLY A 21 10.79 -0.44 8.45
CA GLY A 21 11.63 0.48 7.71
C GLY A 21 11.04 1.89 7.56
N GLN A 22 11.94 2.85 7.40
CA GLN A 22 11.65 4.23 7.08
C GLN A 22 11.85 4.48 5.58
N LEU A 23 10.89 5.18 4.99
CA LEU A 23 10.91 5.60 3.60
C LEU A 23 10.23 6.95 3.47
N GLU A 24 10.93 7.90 2.87
CA GLU A 24 10.36 9.17 2.41
C GLU A 24 10.48 9.21 0.88
N LEU A 25 9.34 9.29 0.21
CA LEU A 25 9.25 9.26 -1.24
C LEU A 25 8.14 10.21 -1.69
N THR A 26 8.46 11.06 -2.67
CA THR A 26 7.47 11.90 -3.35
C THR A 26 7.13 11.26 -4.69
N LEU A 27 5.85 11.04 -4.96
CA LEU A 27 5.39 10.48 -6.21
C LEU A 27 5.25 11.56 -7.28
N GLY A 28 5.68 11.24 -8.50
CA GLY A 28 5.39 12.01 -9.69
C GLY A 28 3.92 11.93 -10.12
N VAL A 29 3.57 12.71 -11.15
CA VAL A 29 2.25 12.64 -11.77
C VAL A 29 2.08 11.26 -12.41
N ASN A 30 1.00 10.57 -12.08
CA ASN A 30 0.67 9.21 -12.53
C ASN A 30 1.62 8.10 -12.02
N GLU A 31 2.41 8.37 -10.99
CA GLU A 31 3.14 7.32 -10.28
C GLU A 31 2.31 6.76 -9.13
N TYR A 32 2.47 5.46 -8.91
CA TYR A 32 1.79 4.72 -7.86
C TYR A 32 2.80 3.98 -7.00
N PHE A 33 2.61 4.10 -5.69
CA PHE A 33 3.28 3.29 -4.69
C PHE A 33 2.33 2.19 -4.22
N LEU A 34 2.71 0.93 -4.40
CA LEU A 34 1.87 -0.22 -4.06
C LEU A 34 2.40 -0.93 -2.81
N MET A 35 1.48 -1.35 -1.95
CA MET A 35 1.80 -2.13 -0.74
C MET A 35 0.86 -3.32 -0.65
N GLY A 36 1.41 -4.50 -0.39
CA GLY A 36 0.61 -5.69 -0.11
C GLY A 36 0.08 -5.68 1.33
N ASP A 37 -1.12 -6.22 1.52
CA ASP A 37 -1.77 -6.29 2.85
C ASP A 37 -0.99 -7.18 3.81
N ASN A 38 -0.33 -8.23 3.31
CA ASN A 38 0.57 -9.07 4.10
C ASN A 38 1.96 -8.41 4.22
N ARG A 39 1.99 -7.30 4.97
CA ARG A 39 3.09 -6.33 5.03
C ARG A 39 4.45 -6.96 5.31
N LYS A 40 4.50 -8.01 6.14
CA LYS A 40 5.75 -8.67 6.58
C LYS A 40 6.47 -9.44 5.48
N VAL A 41 5.74 -9.92 4.47
CA VAL A 41 6.30 -10.83 3.44
C VAL A 41 6.05 -10.38 2.02
N SER A 42 5.33 -9.27 1.83
CA SER A 42 5.08 -8.69 0.52
C SER A 42 6.36 -8.08 -0.08
N ASN A 43 6.71 -8.50 -1.30
CA ASN A 43 7.69 -7.82 -2.12
C ASN A 43 6.97 -6.79 -3.01
N ASP A 44 6.92 -5.55 -2.54
CA ASP A 44 6.18 -4.46 -3.16
C ASP A 44 7.05 -3.20 -3.27
N SER A 45 6.45 -2.04 -3.52
CA SER A 45 7.14 -0.78 -3.80
C SER A 45 8.11 -0.34 -2.70
N ARG A 46 8.00 -0.89 -1.49
CA ARG A 46 8.94 -0.63 -0.39
C ARG A 46 10.36 -1.14 -0.68
N GLY A 47 10.55 -2.07 -1.61
CA GLY A 47 11.85 -2.71 -1.83
C GLY A 47 12.26 -3.59 -0.63
N SER A 48 13.56 -3.66 -0.35
CA SER A 48 14.10 -4.39 0.81
C SER A 48 14.33 -3.44 1.97
N ILE A 49 14.28 -3.89 3.22
CA ILE A 49 14.64 -3.04 4.38
C ILE A 49 16.05 -3.37 4.85
N ASN A 50 16.89 -2.34 4.92
CA ASN A 50 18.21 -2.45 5.51
C ASN A 50 18.06 -2.69 7.02
N SER A 51 18.50 -3.85 7.50
CA SER A 51 18.32 -4.21 8.92
C SER A 51 19.27 -3.47 9.87
N GLN A 52 20.31 -2.80 9.35
CA GLN A 52 21.24 -2.01 10.18
C GLN A 52 20.74 -0.57 10.36
N THR A 53 20.13 0.02 9.33
CA THR A 53 19.67 1.41 9.36
C THR A 53 18.16 1.56 9.55
N ASP A 54 17.40 0.47 9.39
CA ASP A 54 15.93 0.46 9.31
C ASP A 54 15.40 1.43 8.24
N VAL A 55 16.10 1.53 7.11
CA VAL A 55 15.71 2.34 5.95
C VAL A 55 15.43 1.43 4.77
N ALA A 56 14.45 1.80 3.94
CA ALA A 56 14.17 1.09 2.69
C ALA A 56 15.30 1.23 1.66
N ASP A 57 15.79 0.10 1.17
CA ASP A 57 16.75 -0.05 0.08
C ASP A 57 16.01 -0.35 -1.24
N ASN A 58 16.32 0.44 -2.27
CA ASN A 58 15.76 0.32 -3.62
C ASN A 58 14.21 0.33 -3.68
N PRO A 59 13.53 1.33 -3.10
CA PRO A 59 12.10 1.51 -3.31
C PRO A 59 11.80 1.81 -4.79
N TRP A 60 10.61 1.45 -5.25
CA TRP A 60 10.21 1.59 -6.65
C TRP A 60 8.72 1.92 -6.80
N THR A 61 8.38 2.58 -7.90
CA THR A 61 7.01 2.98 -8.25
C THR A 61 6.60 2.35 -9.59
N ILE A 62 5.31 2.37 -9.88
CA ILE A 62 4.79 2.03 -11.21
C ILE A 62 3.99 3.18 -11.79
N THR A 63 3.68 3.10 -13.07
CA THR A 63 2.83 4.05 -13.78
C THR A 63 1.43 3.48 -14.03
N ASP A 64 0.50 4.33 -14.45
CA ASP A 64 -0.84 3.94 -14.86
C ASP A 64 -0.86 2.88 -15.96
N LYS A 65 0.12 2.91 -16.87
CA LYS A 65 0.29 1.93 -17.97
C LYS A 65 0.62 0.52 -17.48
N ASP A 66 1.19 0.40 -16.29
CA ASP A 66 1.52 -0.90 -15.68
C ASP A 66 0.29 -1.54 -15.02
N ILE A 67 -0.80 -0.78 -14.84
CA ILE A 67 -2.03 -1.22 -14.17
C ILE A 67 -3.05 -1.69 -15.21
N ILE A 68 -3.26 -3.01 -15.31
CA ILE A 68 -4.24 -3.61 -16.23
C ILE A 68 -5.68 -3.43 -15.72
N GLY A 69 -5.90 -3.42 -14.40
CA GLY A 69 -7.24 -3.30 -13.82
C GLY A 69 -7.28 -3.35 -12.30
N ARG A 70 -8.49 -3.29 -11.74
CA ARG A 70 -8.75 -3.32 -10.30
C ARG A 70 -9.54 -4.56 -9.91
N ALA A 71 -9.18 -5.17 -8.79
CA ALA A 71 -10.01 -6.19 -8.17
C ALA A 71 -11.32 -5.55 -7.66
N PHE A 72 -12.46 -6.09 -8.10
CA PHE A 72 -13.78 -5.55 -7.74
C PHE A 72 -14.72 -6.60 -7.13
N LEU A 73 -14.40 -7.89 -7.21
CA LEU A 73 -15.23 -8.98 -6.72
C LEU A 73 -14.37 -10.02 -5.99
N ARG A 74 -14.69 -10.29 -4.72
CA ARG A 74 -14.22 -11.46 -3.99
C ARG A 74 -15.26 -12.56 -4.19
N TRP A 75 -14.99 -13.49 -5.11
CA TRP A 75 -15.95 -14.53 -5.46
C TRP A 75 -15.88 -15.78 -4.58
N TRP A 76 -14.75 -16.02 -3.90
CA TRP A 76 -14.52 -17.18 -3.02
C TRP A 76 -13.91 -16.78 -1.67
N PRO A 77 -14.23 -17.48 -0.56
CA PRO A 77 -15.24 -18.53 -0.44
C PRO A 77 -16.67 -18.00 -0.59
N LEU A 78 -17.63 -18.87 -0.95
CA LEU A 78 -19.01 -18.43 -1.30
C LEU A 78 -19.72 -17.69 -0.15
N ASN A 79 -19.47 -18.09 1.10
CA ASN A 79 -19.98 -17.39 2.29
C ASN A 79 -19.37 -15.99 2.51
N LYS A 80 -18.39 -15.64 1.69
CA LYS A 80 -17.64 -14.39 1.69
C LYS A 80 -17.78 -13.64 0.35
N LEU A 81 -18.69 -14.08 -0.55
CA LEU A 81 -18.95 -13.42 -1.82
C LEU A 81 -19.31 -11.94 -1.61
N SER A 82 -18.53 -11.01 -2.15
CA SER A 82 -18.75 -9.58 -1.98
C SER A 82 -18.04 -8.75 -3.05
N PHE A 83 -18.59 -7.57 -3.35
CA PHE A 83 -17.86 -6.55 -4.10
C PHE A 83 -16.82 -5.86 -3.21
N ILE A 84 -15.71 -5.46 -3.79
CA ILE A 84 -14.65 -4.71 -3.12
C ILE A 84 -14.95 -3.23 -3.32
N SER A 85 -15.25 -2.52 -2.22
CA SER A 85 -15.44 -1.07 -2.23
C SER A 85 -14.11 -0.34 -2.24
N ILE A 86 -14.05 0.78 -2.95
CA ILE A 86 -12.91 1.69 -2.86
C ILE A 86 -12.90 2.29 -1.45
N PRO A 87 -11.82 2.14 -0.67
CA PRO A 87 -11.74 2.71 0.66
C PRO A 87 -11.69 4.24 0.59
N THR A 88 -12.44 4.89 1.47
CA THR A 88 -12.37 6.34 1.66
C THR A 88 -11.34 6.65 2.74
N TYR A 89 -10.28 7.34 2.36
CA TYR A 89 -9.29 7.83 3.31
C TYR A 89 -9.50 9.32 3.56
N ASN A 90 -9.55 9.72 4.83
CA ASN A 90 -9.69 11.12 5.24
C ASN A 90 -8.35 11.88 5.16
N ILE A 91 -7.72 11.82 3.99
CA ILE A 91 -6.50 12.56 3.64
C ILE A 91 -6.93 13.79 2.85
N ASN A 92 -7.08 14.93 3.52
CA ASN A 92 -7.28 16.21 2.80
C ASN A 92 -6.06 16.44 1.90
N SER A 93 -6.21 16.29 0.59
CA SER A 93 -5.21 16.70 -0.38
C SER A 93 -5.36 18.21 -0.59
N LYS A 94 -4.42 19.00 -0.07
CA LYS A 94 -4.10 20.25 -0.78
C LYS A 94 -3.32 19.82 -2.02
N LEU A 95 -3.99 19.87 -3.17
CA LEU A 95 -3.29 20.01 -4.44
C LEU A 95 -2.62 21.39 -4.48
#